data_AF-A0A1W9TPW0-F1
#
_entry.id   AF-A0A1W9TPW0-F1
#
_cell.length_a   1.000
_cell.length_b   1.000
_cell.length_c   1.000
_cell.angle_alpha   90.00
_cell.angle_beta   90.00
_cell.angle_gamma   90.00
#
_symmetry.space_group_name_H-M   'P 1'
#
loop_
_entity.id
_entity.type
_entity.pdbx_description
1 polymer ?
#
loop_
_entity_poly.entity_id
_entity_poly.type
_entity_poly.pdbx_seq_one_letter_code
_entity_poly.pdbx_strand_id
1 'polypeptide(L)'
;MFPDELARKINDLFKKYSIRVNIKLCGAMLIRTQAVKVLYRLSVGRKQHRLTLIYNPANKSMDPMVCKSYGNSTFSVNFYRYLHPLCPNCSRECPVSKK
;
A
#
# COMPACT_ATOMS: atom_id res chain seq x y z
N MET A 1 31.40 -4.40 35.68
CA MET A 1 29.95 -4.24 35.98
C MET A 1 29.22 -5.19 35.05
N PHE A 2 28.56 -6.20 35.61
CA PHE A 2 28.16 -7.41 34.86
C PHE A 2 27.00 -7.11 33.88
N PRO A 3 27.09 -7.52 32.61
CA PRO A 3 26.10 -7.22 31.57
C PRO A 3 24.69 -7.74 31.91
N ASP A 4 24.58 -8.76 32.75
CA ASP A 4 23.31 -9.35 33.18
C ASP A 4 22.46 -8.42 34.06
N GLU A 5 23.08 -7.61 34.93
CA GLU A 5 22.35 -6.66 35.78
C GLU A 5 21.72 -5.54 34.95
N LEU A 6 22.41 -5.11 33.89
CA LEU A 6 21.91 -4.11 32.96
C LEU A 6 20.73 -4.65 32.15
N ALA A 7 20.84 -5.89 31.66
CA ALA A 7 19.76 -6.55 30.94
C ALA A 7 18.49 -6.71 31.79
N ARG A 8 18.64 -7.01 33.09
CA ARG A 8 17.50 -7.09 34.02
C ARG A 8 16.83 -5.74 34.24
N LYS A 9 17.61 -4.66 34.40
CA LYS A 9 17.06 -3.31 34.57
C LYS A 9 16.32 -2.81 33.32
N ILE A 10 16.85 -3.10 32.13
CA ILE A 10 16.18 -2.76 30.86
C ILE A 10 14.83 -3.48 30.75
N ASN A 11 14.78 -4.78 31.08
CA ASN A 11 13.52 -5.53 31.06
C ASN A 11 12.50 -5.01 32.09
N ASP A 12 12.96 -4.61 33.28
CA ASP A 12 12.08 -4.04 34.31
C ASP A 12 11.50 -2.68 33.88
N LEU A 13 12.30 -1.85 33.19
CA LEU A 13 11.85 -0.60 32.57
C LEU A 13 10.83 -0.87 31.46
N PHE A 14 11.10 -1.81 30.56
CA PHE A 14 10.14 -2.19 29.52
C PHE A 14 8.82 -2.65 30.13
N LYS A 15 8.85 -3.45 31.20
CA LYS A 15 7.62 -3.92 31.86
C LYS A 15 6.86 -2.82 32.59
N LYS A 16 7.55 -1.88 33.24
CA LYS A 16 6.94 -0.77 33.97
C LYS A 16 6.36 0.31 33.06
N TYR A 17 6.99 0.57 31.92
CA TYR A 17 6.62 1.67 31.02
C TYR A 17 6.03 1.20 29.68
N SER A 18 5.86 -0.11 29.43
CA SER A 18 5.17 -0.57 28.22
C SER A 18 3.67 -0.31 28.31
N ILE A 19 3.17 0.54 27.43
CA ILE A 19 1.73 0.66 27.20
C ILE A 19 1.33 -0.43 26.19
N ARG A 20 0.50 -1.38 26.63
CA ARG A 20 -0.08 -2.41 25.76
C ARG A 20 -1.46 -1.94 25.30
N VAL A 21 -1.56 -1.51 24.04
CA VAL A 21 -2.84 -1.12 23.44
C VAL A 21 -3.42 -2.30 22.67
N ASN A 22 -4.64 -2.71 23.00
CA ASN A 22 -5.38 -3.70 22.24
C ASN A 22 -6.40 -2.98 21.35
N ILE A 23 -6.10 -2.88 20.06
CA ILE A 23 -6.95 -2.21 19.08
C ILE A 23 -7.99 -3.22 18.60
N LYS A 24 -9.27 -2.97 18.93
CA LYS A 24 -10.41 -3.70 18.38
C LYS A 24 -11.22 -2.77 17.49
N LEU A 25 -11.69 -3.27 16.35
CA LEU A 25 -12.61 -2.54 15.48
C LEU A 25 -13.98 -2.47 16.17
N CYS A 26 -14.28 -1.36 16.86
CA CYS A 26 -15.52 -1.18 17.63
C CYS A 26 -16.71 -0.64 16.79
N GLY A 27 -16.58 -0.55 15.47
CA GLY A 27 -17.68 -0.16 14.60
C GLY A 27 -17.24 -0.09 13.15
N ALA A 28 -17.98 -0.77 12.26
CA ALA A 28 -17.80 -0.61 10.82
C ALA A 28 -18.76 0.49 10.33
N MET A 29 -18.20 1.63 9.91
CA MET A 29 -18.98 2.70 9.29
C MET A 29 -19.12 2.43 7.79
N LEU A 30 -20.31 2.01 7.35
CA LEU A 30 -20.61 1.85 5.92
C LEU A 30 -20.93 3.22 5.32
N ILE A 31 -19.93 3.87 4.72
CA ILE A 31 -20.13 5.14 4.04
C ILE A 31 -20.58 4.87 2.60
N ARG A 32 -21.86 5.14 2.30
CA ARG A 32 -22.42 5.07 0.94
C ARG A 32 -22.15 6.37 0.20
N THR A 33 -20.89 6.62 -0.15
CA THR A 33 -20.55 7.76 -0.99
C THR A 33 -20.47 7.33 -2.45
N GLN A 34 -20.93 8.17 -3.37
CA GLN A 34 -20.72 7.94 -4.80
C GLN A 34 -19.21 8.01 -5.07
N ALA A 35 -18.57 6.85 -5.19
CA ALA A 35 -17.17 6.76 -5.55
C ALA A 35 -17.02 7.21 -7.00
N VAL A 36 -16.33 8.33 -7.22
CA VAL A 36 -16.10 8.86 -8.56
C VAL A 36 -15.07 7.98 -9.24
N LYS A 37 -15.49 7.22 -10.25
CA LYS A 37 -14.58 6.45 -11.11
C LYS A 37 -13.97 7.39 -12.13
N VAL A 38 -12.65 7.56 -12.06
CA VAL A 38 -11.90 8.35 -13.02
C VAL A 38 -11.27 7.41 -14.03
N LEU A 39 -11.65 7.56 -15.30
CA LEU A 39 -11.01 6.83 -16.40
C LEU A 39 -9.77 7.57 -16.87
N TYR A 40 -8.62 6.91 -16.77
CA TYR A 40 -7.36 7.39 -17.30
C TYR A 40 -7.00 6.64 -18.57
N ARG A 41 -6.50 7.39 -19.56
CA ARG A 41 -5.91 6.81 -20.78
C ARG A 41 -4.41 7.08 -20.75
N LEU A 42 -3.63 6.01 -20.65
CA LEU A 42 -2.19 6.04 -20.80
C LEU A 42 -1.83 5.81 -22.25
N SER A 43 -0.90 6.61 -22.75
CA SER A 43 -0.40 6.52 -24.11
C SER A 43 1.12 6.56 -24.09
N VAL A 44 1.78 5.55 -24.65
CA VAL A 44 3.23 5.54 -24.87
C VAL A 44 3.50 5.10 -26.31
N GLY A 45 3.99 6.02 -27.13
CA GLY A 45 4.10 5.83 -28.57
C GLY A 45 2.74 5.49 -29.19
N ARG A 46 2.68 4.37 -29.93
CA ARG A 46 1.43 3.85 -30.54
C ARG A 46 0.58 3.01 -29.59
N LYS A 47 1.05 2.70 -28.39
CA LYS A 47 0.32 1.85 -27.44
C LYS A 47 -0.58 2.70 -26.56
N GLN A 48 -1.83 2.27 -26.39
CA GLN A 48 -2.79 2.87 -25.47
C GLN A 48 -3.27 1.84 -24.46
N HIS A 49 -3.43 2.28 -23.20
CA HIS A 49 -3.99 1.47 -22.13
C HIS A 49 -4.98 2.30 -21.32
N ARG A 50 -6.17 1.75 -21.06
CA ARG A 50 -7.19 2.39 -20.23
C ARG A 50 -7.10 1.83 -18.83
N LEU A 51 -7.07 2.71 -17.84
CA LEU A 51 -7.08 2.37 -16.43
C LEU A 51 -8.25 3.08 -15.75
N THR A 52 -8.75 2.47 -14.69
CA THR A 52 -9.77 3.08 -13.84
C THR A 52 -9.16 3.29 -12.47
N LEU A 53 -9.18 4.54 -12.02
CA LEU A 53 -8.87 4.89 -10.63
C LEU A 53 -10.18 5.24 -9.94
N ILE A 54 -10.27 4.92 -8.66
CA ILE A 54 -11.44 5.19 -7.84
C ILE A 54 -11.06 6.30 -6.87
N TYR A 55 -11.76 7.43 -6.94
CA TYR A 55 -11.61 8.47 -5.93
C TYR A 55 -12.40 8.09 -4.69
N ASN A 56 -11.73 8.07 -3.55
CA ASN A 56 -12.31 7.78 -2.27
C ASN A 56 -12.58 9.10 -1.53
N PRO A 57 -13.86 9.50 -1.41
CA PRO A 57 -14.23 10.76 -0.79
C PRO A 57 -14.01 10.77 0.73
N ALA A 58 -13.93 9.60 1.38
CA ALA A 58 -13.71 9.52 2.82
C ALA A 58 -12.29 9.94 3.21
N ASN A 59 -11.30 9.54 2.42
CA ASN A 59 -9.89 9.91 2.61
C ASN A 59 -9.46 11.09 1.70
N LYS A 60 -10.39 11.62 0.90
CA LYS A 60 -10.17 12.68 -0.11
C LYS A 60 -9.01 12.37 -1.06
N SER A 61 -8.76 11.11 -1.36
CA SER A 61 -7.60 10.65 -2.14
C SER A 61 -8.01 9.57 -3.14
N MET A 62 -7.12 9.27 -4.09
CA MET A 62 -7.34 8.13 -4.99
C MET A 62 -7.05 6.83 -4.26
N ASP A 63 -7.91 5.82 -4.40
CA ASP A 63 -7.62 4.50 -3.89
C ASP A 63 -6.36 3.93 -4.55
N PRO A 64 -5.53 3.18 -3.79
CA PRO A 64 -4.29 2.65 -4.30
C PRO A 64 -4.54 1.64 -5.41
N MET A 65 -3.72 1.70 -6.44
CA MET A 65 -3.79 0.73 -7.53
C MET A 65 -3.11 -0.58 -7.14
N VAL A 66 -3.54 -1.68 -7.74
CA VAL A 66 -2.95 -2.99 -7.48
C VAL A 66 -1.82 -3.25 -8.47
N CYS A 67 -0.65 -3.61 -7.94
CA CYS A 67 0.48 -4.07 -8.75
C CYS A 67 0.12 -5.37 -9.47
N LYS A 68 0.27 -5.40 -10.80
CA LYS A 68 -0.07 -6.60 -11.59
C LYS A 68 0.83 -7.81 -11.33
N SER A 69 2.03 -7.60 -10.77
CA SER A 69 2.98 -8.67 -10.45
C SER A 69 2.68 -9.35 -9.11
N TYR A 70 2.71 -8.60 -8.00
CA TYR A 70 2.56 -9.16 -6.64
C TYR A 70 1.15 -9.03 -6.06
N GLY A 71 0.26 -8.23 -6.65
CA GLY A 71 -1.07 -7.99 -6.10
C GLY A 71 -1.12 -7.00 -4.92
N ASN A 72 0.02 -6.42 -4.53
CA ASN A 72 0.05 -5.40 -3.47
C ASN A 72 -0.51 -4.07 -3.96
N SER A 73 -1.28 -3.40 -3.09
CA SER A 73 -1.76 -2.03 -3.29
C SER A 73 -0.62 -1.02 -3.22
N THR A 74 -0.54 -0.10 -4.18
CA THR A 74 0.49 0.93 -4.28
C THR A 74 -0.11 2.26 -4.74
N PHE A 75 0.36 3.37 -4.16
CA PHE A 75 0.04 4.73 -4.60
C PHE A 75 1.03 5.24 -5.65
N SER A 76 2.27 4.73 -5.61
CA SER A 76 3.28 4.97 -6.62
C SER A 76 3.20 3.87 -7.68
N VAL A 77 2.80 4.27 -8.89
CA VAL A 77 2.60 3.34 -10.01
C VAL A 77 3.65 3.64 -11.07
N ASN A 78 4.43 2.60 -11.40
CA ASN A 78 5.35 2.60 -12.52
C ASN A 78 4.76 1.75 -13.64
N PHE A 79 4.99 2.14 -14.89
CA PHE A 79 4.50 1.42 -16.06
C PHE A 79 5.66 0.75 -16.79
N TYR A 80 5.58 -0.58 -16.98
CA TYR A 80 6.60 -1.32 -17.72
C TYR A 80 6.07 -1.83 -19.06
N ARG A 81 6.81 -1.54 -20.14
CA ARG A 81 6.72 -2.02 -21.55
C ARG A 81 5.34 -2.05 -22.23
N TYR A 82 4.38 -2.79 -21.66
CA TYR A 82 2.99 -2.91 -22.10
C TYR A 82 2.03 -2.11 -21.22
N LEU A 83 2.54 -1.07 -20.53
CA LEU A 83 1.75 -0.19 -19.66
C LEU A 83 1.07 -0.93 -18.50
N HIS A 84 1.66 -2.03 -18.04
CA HIS A 84 1.17 -2.70 -16.85
C HIS A 84 1.52 -1.88 -15.61
N PRO A 85 0.54 -1.61 -14.73
CA PRO A 85 0.80 -0.90 -13.48
C PRO A 85 1.57 -1.81 -12.53
N LEU A 86 2.73 -1.33 -12.08
CA LEU A 86 3.64 -2.02 -11.19
C LEU A 86 3.99 -1.12 -10.00
N CYS A 87 4.22 -1.72 -8.84
CA CYS A 87 4.81 -0.99 -7.72
C CYS A 87 6.30 -0.71 -7.97
N PRO A 88 6.92 0.24 -7.24
CA PRO A 88 8.32 0.60 -7.42
C PRO A 88 9.29 -0.57 -7.20
N ASN A 89 8.90 -1.55 -6.38
CA ASN A 89 9.70 -2.75 -6.17
C ASN A 89 9.71 -3.67 -7.40
N CYS A 90 8.59 -3.71 -8.15
CA CYS A 90 8.44 -4.53 -9.36
C CYS A 90 8.95 -3.86 -10.63
N SER A 91 9.19 -2.54 -10.61
CA SER A 91 9.51 -1.83 -11.85
C SER A 91 10.88 -2.17 -12.41
N ARG A 92 11.77 -2.75 -11.58
CA ARG A 92 13.11 -3.19 -12.01
C ARG A 92 13.07 -4.51 -12.76
N GLU A 93 12.27 -5.46 -12.30
CA GLU A 93 12.09 -6.77 -12.93
C GLU A 93 10.60 -7.12 -12.96
N CYS A 94 10.01 -7.09 -14.15
CA CYS A 94 8.60 -7.45 -14.33
C CYS A 94 8.45 -8.96 -14.62
N PRO A 95 7.95 -9.77 -13.67
CA PRO A 95 7.69 -11.19 -13.92
C PRO A 95 6.53 -11.41 -14.91
N VAL A 96 5.63 -10.44 -15.04
CA VAL A 96 4.43 -10.55 -15.90
C VAL A 96 4.78 -10.54 -17.39
N SER A 97 5.90 -9.92 -17.79
CA SER A 97 6.33 -9.87 -19.20
C SER A 97 7.13 -11.08 -19.68
N LYS A 98 7.39 -12.07 -18.80
CA LYS A 98 8.08 -13.34 -19.15
C LYS A 98 7.09 -14.47 -19.51
N LYS A 99 5.78 -14.23 -19.41
CA LYS A 99 4.72 -15.16 -19.80
C LYS A 99 4.15 -14.80 -21.16
#